data_AF-A0A2N2JGL0-F1
#
_entry.id   AF-A0A2N2JGL0-F1
#
_cell.length_a   1.000
_cell.length_b   1.000
_cell.length_c   1.000
_cell.angle_alpha   90.00
_cell.angle_beta   90.00
_cell.angle_gamma   90.00
#
_symmetry.space_group_name_H-M   'P 1'
#
loop_
_entity.id
_entity.type
_entity.pdbx_description
1 polymer ?
#
loop_
_entity_poly.entity_id
_entity_poly.type
_entity_poly.pdbx_seq_one_letter_code
_entity_poly.pdbx_strand_id
1 'polypeptide(L)'
;MSVTEMQLETAVDPFLLDSEGLRALASDAVVRRGLAYFAEQRVIELGWDAERVWAAVSGSRPRMPYQVEIRRDEDDELSVSCDCPFELEPACKHAIAALAAYAARQDLGDAEISSAADEAVADRVRRGRAQVVVEHVAGEPDFGTWSARSLTPSGASLRPYRVLIRSTSERMNTCSCPDFAVNLLGTCKHIEAVLHRIAKSRRRKRRAGAGERPRAVVFVAWDPATGSGVHGVPVDGRGVDGAEPAVRCSVDQY
;
A
#
# COMPACT_ATOMS: atom_id res chain seq x y z
N MET A 1 26.33 5.23 -36.12
CA MET A 1 26.62 3.89 -35.58
C MET A 1 25.62 3.63 -34.46
N SER A 2 24.42 3.18 -34.86
CA SER A 2 23.58 2.28 -34.05
C SER A 2 24.41 1.00 -33.82
N VAL A 3 24.37 0.25 -32.73
CA VAL A 3 23.34 -0.21 -31.78
C VAL A 3 24.14 -0.55 -30.49
N THR A 4 23.57 -0.64 -29.29
CA THR A 4 22.97 -1.89 -28.75
C THR A 4 22.48 -1.54 -27.33
N GLU A 5 21.19 -1.24 -27.14
CA GLU A 5 20.25 -2.12 -26.42
C GLU A 5 20.87 -3.44 -25.95
N MET A 6 21.23 -3.55 -24.67
CA MET A 6 21.47 -4.84 -24.03
C MET A 6 20.82 -4.87 -22.65
N GLN A 7 19.52 -5.19 -22.70
CA GLN A 7 18.89 -6.19 -21.87
C GLN A 7 18.94 -5.98 -20.35
N LEU A 8 17.83 -5.45 -19.83
CA LEU A 8 17.25 -5.91 -18.57
C LEU A 8 16.94 -7.41 -18.71
N GLU A 9 17.95 -8.26 -18.54
CA GLU A 9 17.71 -9.63 -18.13
C GLU A 9 17.10 -9.53 -16.73
N THR A 10 15.89 -10.06 -16.57
CA THR A 10 15.36 -10.39 -15.25
C THR A 10 16.38 -11.35 -14.62
N ALA A 11 17.29 -10.82 -13.81
CA ALA A 11 18.25 -11.62 -13.07
C ALA A 11 17.42 -12.58 -12.22
N VAL A 12 17.41 -13.85 -12.62
CA VAL A 12 16.77 -14.91 -11.84
C VAL A 12 17.54 -14.94 -10.54
N ASP A 13 16.83 -14.70 -9.43
CA ASP A 13 17.45 -14.71 -8.12
C ASP A 13 17.97 -16.12 -7.82
N PRO A 14 19.30 -16.30 -7.71
CA PRO A 14 19.91 -17.62 -7.61
C PRO A 14 19.61 -18.33 -6.28
N PHE A 15 19.09 -17.60 -5.30
CA PHE A 15 18.71 -18.16 -4.00
C PHE A 15 17.22 -18.51 -3.93
N LEU A 16 16.43 -18.19 -4.96
CA LEU A 16 15.03 -18.61 -5.11
C LEU A 16 14.95 -19.98 -5.80
N LEU A 17 14.98 -21.02 -4.98
CA LEU A 17 14.94 -22.39 -5.46
C LEU A 17 13.51 -22.92 -5.55
N ASP A 18 13.20 -23.59 -6.65
CA ASP A 18 11.99 -24.36 -6.79
C ASP A 18 12.09 -25.73 -6.07
N SER A 19 11.09 -26.57 -6.28
CA SER A 19 11.06 -27.90 -5.67
C SER A 19 12.19 -28.82 -6.15
N GLU A 20 12.71 -28.62 -7.36
CA GLU A 20 13.81 -29.40 -7.91
C GLU A 20 15.15 -28.94 -7.32
N GLY A 21 15.39 -27.62 -7.26
CA GLY A 21 16.59 -27.04 -6.66
C GLY A 21 16.75 -27.38 -5.17
N LEU A 22 15.65 -27.36 -4.40
CA LEU A 22 15.70 -27.78 -2.99
C LEU A 22 16.05 -29.26 -2.81
N ARG A 23 15.61 -30.11 -3.76
CA ARG A 23 15.89 -31.56 -3.75
C ARG A 23 17.29 -31.91 -4.22
N ALA A 24 17.92 -31.04 -5.03
CA ALA A 24 19.33 -31.17 -5.38
C ALA A 24 20.24 -30.94 -4.16
N LEU A 25 19.83 -30.06 -3.24
CA LEU A 25 20.60 -29.71 -2.04
C LEU A 25 20.39 -30.67 -0.87
N ALA A 26 19.20 -31.27 -0.74
CA ALA A 26 18.87 -32.12 0.39
C ALA A 26 17.75 -33.12 0.08
N SER A 27 17.72 -34.22 0.83
CA SER A 27 16.65 -35.22 0.76
C SER A 27 15.31 -34.65 1.21
N ASP A 28 14.21 -35.25 0.74
CA ASP A 28 12.84 -34.85 1.12
C ASP A 28 12.63 -34.80 2.65
N ALA A 29 13.32 -35.67 3.40
CA ALA A 29 13.25 -35.70 4.85
C ALA A 29 13.90 -34.47 5.50
N VAL A 30 15.06 -34.05 4.98
CA VAL A 30 15.77 -32.86 5.44
C VAL A 30 15.05 -31.59 5.01
N VAL A 31 14.57 -31.54 3.76
CA VAL A 31 13.77 -30.42 3.24
C VAL A 31 12.53 -30.20 4.11
N ARG A 32 11.73 -31.25 4.37
CA ARG A 32 10.54 -31.16 5.23
C ARG A 32 10.87 -30.63 6.62
N ARG A 33 11.97 -31.09 7.21
CA ARG A 33 12.39 -30.66 8.54
C ARG A 33 12.88 -29.21 8.56
N GLY A 34 13.54 -28.75 7.50
CA GLY A 34 13.93 -27.35 7.33
C GLY A 34 12.73 -26.43 7.18
N LEU A 35 11.75 -26.81 6.36
CA LEU A 35 10.49 -26.07 6.23
C LEU A 35 9.73 -25.99 7.56
N ALA A 36 9.76 -27.05 8.37
CA ALA A 36 9.19 -27.02 9.72
C ALA A 36 9.91 -26.01 10.64
N TYR A 37 11.24 -25.93 10.58
CA TYR A 37 12.01 -24.94 11.35
C TYR A 37 11.65 -23.50 10.95
N PHE A 38 11.46 -23.26 9.65
CA PHE A 38 10.97 -21.98 9.15
C PHE A 38 9.56 -21.67 9.65
N ALA A 39 8.62 -22.61 9.53
CA ALA A 39 7.24 -22.45 9.98
C ALA A 39 7.11 -22.17 11.50
N GLU A 40 8.02 -22.74 12.29
CA GLU A 40 8.13 -22.51 13.74
C GLU A 40 8.87 -21.20 14.10
N GLN A 41 9.17 -20.34 13.13
CA GLN A 41 9.85 -19.05 13.31
C GLN A 41 11.23 -19.19 13.99
N ARG A 42 11.96 -20.27 13.69
CA ARG A 42 13.27 -20.51 14.28
C ARG A 42 14.41 -19.73 13.64
N VAL A 43 14.18 -19.07 12.50
CA VAL A 43 15.15 -18.14 11.90
C VAL A 43 15.05 -16.80 12.65
N ILE A 44 16.04 -16.51 13.47
CA ILE A 44 16.07 -15.35 14.37
C ILE A 44 16.57 -14.11 13.61
N GLU A 45 17.58 -14.29 12.76
CA GLU A 45 18.19 -13.25 11.96
C GLU A 45 18.36 -13.73 10.53
N LEU A 46 18.20 -12.82 9.57
CA LEU A 46 18.32 -13.09 8.14
C LEU A 46 18.82 -11.82 7.44
N GLY A 47 19.88 -11.97 6.66
CA GLY A 47 20.41 -10.96 5.74
C GLY A 47 20.90 -11.58 4.44
N TRP A 48 21.03 -10.77 3.41
CA TRP A 48 21.49 -11.19 2.09
C TRP A 48 22.14 -10.02 1.34
N ASP A 49 22.97 -10.37 0.37
CA ASP A 49 23.49 -9.49 -0.67
C ASP A 49 23.48 -10.25 -2.01
N ALA A 50 24.14 -9.73 -3.04
CA ALA A 50 24.16 -10.35 -4.37
C ALA A 50 24.90 -11.70 -4.42
N GLU A 51 25.78 -11.98 -3.46
CA GLU A 51 26.68 -13.14 -3.48
C GLU A 51 26.34 -14.18 -2.41
N ARG A 52 25.58 -13.79 -1.38
CA ARG A 52 25.29 -14.68 -0.24
C ARG A 52 24.01 -14.36 0.52
N VAL A 53 23.49 -15.40 1.17
CA VAL A 53 22.44 -15.35 2.19
C VAL A 53 23.02 -15.84 3.52
N TRP A 54 22.82 -15.11 4.61
CA TRP A 54 23.23 -15.54 5.95
C TRP A 54 22.08 -15.48 6.96
N ALA A 55 22.08 -16.42 7.90
CA ALA A 55 21.02 -16.54 8.89
C ALA A 55 21.51 -17.10 10.23
N ALA A 56 20.84 -16.69 11.30
CA ALA A 56 20.95 -17.30 12.63
C ALA A 56 19.71 -18.15 12.92
N VAL A 57 19.87 -19.47 13.04
CA VAL A 57 18.74 -20.41 13.17
C VAL A 57 18.77 -21.14 14.51
N SER A 58 17.73 -20.96 15.32
CA SER A 58 17.53 -21.68 16.57
C SER A 58 17.34 -23.18 16.34
N GLY A 59 18.07 -24.01 17.09
CA GLY A 59 18.02 -25.45 16.93
C GLY A 59 18.29 -26.20 18.23
N SER A 60 18.96 -27.34 18.12
CA SER A 60 19.25 -28.23 19.25
C SER A 60 20.26 -27.70 20.26
N ARG A 61 21.07 -26.68 19.92
CA ARG A 61 21.99 -26.03 20.85
C ARG A 61 21.20 -25.06 21.74
N PRO A 62 21.17 -25.26 23.07
CA PRO A 62 20.52 -24.31 23.97
C PRO A 62 21.26 -22.96 23.92
N ARG A 63 20.51 -21.86 23.75
CA ARG A 63 20.99 -20.47 23.84
C ARG A 63 21.94 -19.98 22.74
N MET A 64 22.39 -20.84 21.82
CA MET A 64 23.23 -20.45 20.68
C MET A 64 22.60 -20.90 19.37
N PRO A 65 22.15 -19.96 18.51
CA PRO A 65 21.67 -20.31 17.18
C PRO A 65 22.82 -20.82 16.30
N TYR A 66 22.48 -21.67 15.34
CA TYR A 66 23.40 -22.07 14.29
C TYR A 66 23.58 -20.93 13.28
N GLN A 67 24.82 -20.69 12.88
CA GLN A 67 25.16 -19.71 11.85
C GLN A 67 25.20 -20.42 10.50
N VAL A 68 24.40 -19.91 9.57
CA VAL A 68 24.26 -20.42 8.21
C VAL A 68 24.74 -19.35 7.25
N GLU A 69 25.57 -19.72 6.29
CA GLU A 69 25.95 -18.92 5.13
C GLU A 69 25.78 -19.76 3.86
N ILE A 70 25.09 -19.22 2.87
CA ILE A 70 24.86 -19.84 1.56
C ILE A 70 25.44 -18.90 0.53
N ARG A 71 26.37 -19.36 -0.28
CA ARG A 71 27.07 -18.56 -1.28
C ARG A 71 26.84 -19.14 -2.67
N ARG A 72 26.81 -18.28 -3.67
CA ARG A 72 26.86 -18.66 -5.08
C ARG A 72 28.31 -18.56 -5.58
N ASP A 73 28.74 -19.51 -6.39
CA ASP A 73 30.02 -19.44 -7.09
C ASP A 73 29.90 -18.88 -8.51
N GLU A 74 30.98 -18.93 -9.28
CA GLU A 74 31.04 -18.40 -10.65
C GLU A 74 30.20 -19.23 -11.65
N ASP A 75 29.84 -20.47 -11.29
CA ASP A 75 29.13 -21.45 -12.12
C ASP A 75 27.64 -21.59 -11.74
N ASP A 76 27.09 -20.61 -11.01
CA ASP A 76 25.71 -20.65 -10.48
C ASP A 76 25.45 -21.75 -9.44
N GLU A 77 26.47 -22.45 -8.95
CA GLU A 77 26.32 -23.51 -7.97
C GLU A 77 26.28 -22.94 -6.54
N LEU A 78 25.33 -23.45 -5.75
CA LEU A 78 25.15 -23.01 -4.37
C LEU A 78 26.00 -23.85 -3.42
N SER A 79 26.87 -23.17 -2.67
CA SER A 79 27.62 -23.75 -1.57
C SER A 79 26.98 -23.37 -0.23
N VAL A 80 26.83 -24.36 0.65
CA VAL A 80 26.20 -24.20 1.96
C VAL A 80 27.23 -24.42 3.06
N SER A 81 27.35 -23.45 3.96
CA SER A 81 28.14 -23.52 5.18
C SER A 81 27.24 -23.35 6.40
N CYS A 82 27.31 -24.28 7.34
CA CYS A 82 26.55 -24.22 8.59
C CYS A 82 27.37 -24.79 9.72
N ASP A 83 27.45 -24.12 10.87
CA ASP A 83 28.22 -24.56 12.04
C ASP A 83 27.57 -25.74 12.81
N CYS A 84 26.59 -26.41 12.21
CA CYS A 84 25.90 -27.55 12.78
C CYS A 84 26.63 -28.86 12.49
N PRO A 85 26.52 -29.88 13.36
CA PRO A 85 27.28 -31.13 13.22
C PRO A 85 26.74 -32.09 12.13
N PHE A 86 25.89 -31.61 11.22
CA PHE A 86 25.27 -32.44 10.19
C PHE A 86 26.02 -32.28 8.87
N GLU A 87 26.64 -33.36 8.40
CA GLU A 87 27.50 -33.40 7.21
C GLU A 87 27.07 -34.47 6.18
N LEU A 88 25.89 -35.08 6.36
CA LEU A 88 25.45 -36.21 5.54
C LEU A 88 24.93 -35.81 4.15
N GLU A 89 24.53 -34.55 3.99
CA GLU A 89 23.94 -34.01 2.77
C GLU A 89 24.46 -32.59 2.52
N PRO A 90 24.45 -32.09 1.27
CA PRO A 90 24.97 -30.76 0.93
C PRO A 90 24.33 -29.62 1.74
N ALA A 91 23.02 -29.70 2.01
CA ALA A 91 22.32 -28.76 2.87
C ALA A 91 21.71 -29.42 4.10
N CYS A 92 21.90 -28.79 5.26
CA CYS A 92 21.22 -29.17 6.48
C CYS A 92 19.83 -28.52 6.58
N LYS A 93 19.00 -28.99 7.52
CA LYS A 93 17.70 -28.38 7.82
C LYS A 93 17.76 -26.88 8.13
N HIS A 94 18.87 -26.36 8.69
CA HIS A 94 19.01 -24.94 8.98
C HIS A 94 19.24 -24.12 7.71
N ALA A 95 19.99 -24.66 6.74
CA ALA A 95 20.17 -24.04 5.43
C ALA A 95 18.87 -23.99 4.64
N ILE A 96 18.11 -25.09 4.65
CA ILE A 96 16.76 -25.10 4.06
C ILE A 96 15.84 -24.08 4.76
N ALA A 97 15.90 -23.98 6.10
CA ALA A 97 15.13 -22.98 6.83
C ALA A 97 15.53 -21.54 6.46
N ALA A 98 16.82 -21.29 6.24
CA ALA A 98 17.35 -20.00 5.80
C ALA A 98 16.88 -19.65 4.37
N LEU A 99 16.96 -20.59 3.42
CA LEU A 99 16.45 -20.41 2.05
C LEU A 99 14.93 -20.18 2.03
N ALA A 100 14.17 -20.90 2.85
CA ALA A 100 12.73 -20.68 2.97
C ALA A 100 12.41 -19.29 3.56
N ALA A 101 13.18 -18.85 4.56
CA ALA A 101 13.04 -17.51 5.13
C ALA A 101 13.42 -16.41 4.13
N TYR A 102 14.45 -16.65 3.31
CA TYR A 102 14.85 -15.79 2.21
C TYR A 102 13.74 -15.68 1.16
N ALA A 103 13.24 -16.81 0.66
CA ALA A 103 12.16 -16.86 -0.32
C ALA A 103 10.91 -16.13 0.19
N ALA A 104 10.53 -16.35 1.45
CA ALA A 104 9.41 -15.62 2.05
C ALA A 104 9.67 -14.11 2.16
N ARG A 105 10.92 -13.67 2.33
CA ARG A 105 11.28 -12.24 2.32
C ARG A 105 11.35 -11.65 0.93
N GLN A 106 11.76 -12.42 -0.08
CA GLN A 106 11.63 -12.00 -1.47
C GLN A 106 10.18 -11.98 -1.90
N ASP A 107 9.34 -12.94 -1.49
CA ASP A 107 7.89 -12.88 -1.69
C ASP A 107 7.25 -11.67 -1.00
N LEU A 108 7.79 -11.22 0.14
CA LEU A 108 7.38 -9.99 0.82
C LEU A 108 7.99 -8.71 0.21
N GLY A 109 9.12 -8.81 -0.49
CA GLY A 109 9.72 -7.75 -1.30
C GLY A 109 9.00 -7.58 -2.65
N ASP A 110 8.57 -8.71 -3.21
CA ASP A 110 7.66 -8.88 -4.35
C ASP A 110 6.20 -8.67 -3.94
N ALA A 111 5.92 -8.52 -2.63
CA ALA A 111 4.62 -8.09 -2.11
C ALA A 111 4.33 -6.61 -2.35
N GLU A 112 4.53 -6.16 -3.59
CA GLU A 112 3.44 -5.62 -4.41
C GLU A 112 2.31 -6.69 -4.66
N ILE A 113 1.95 -7.48 -3.64
CA ILE A 113 0.88 -8.47 -3.61
C ILE A 113 -0.16 -7.94 -2.63
N SER A 114 -1.23 -7.40 -3.22
CA SER A 114 -2.40 -6.78 -2.60
C SER A 114 -2.84 -7.46 -1.31
N SER A 115 -2.76 -6.75 -0.18
CA SER A 115 -3.32 -7.21 1.09
C SER A 115 -4.85 -7.46 0.97
N ALA A 116 -5.45 -8.22 1.90
CA ALA A 116 -6.91 -8.34 1.98
C ALA A 116 -7.61 -6.96 2.06
N ALA A 117 -6.93 -5.97 2.65
CA ALA A 117 -7.38 -4.58 2.65
C ALA A 117 -7.33 -3.96 1.24
N ASP A 118 -6.29 -4.22 0.46
CA ASP A 118 -6.15 -3.74 -0.91
C ASP A 118 -7.13 -4.42 -1.86
N GLU A 119 -7.41 -5.71 -1.68
CA GLU A 119 -8.46 -6.42 -2.42
C GLU A 119 -9.84 -5.83 -2.11
N ALA A 120 -10.11 -5.56 -0.83
CA ALA A 120 -11.34 -4.94 -0.38
C ALA A 120 -11.48 -3.49 -0.90
N VAL A 121 -10.37 -2.78 -1.10
CA VAL A 121 -10.34 -1.47 -1.76
C VAL A 121 -10.58 -1.62 -3.26
N ALA A 122 -9.90 -2.54 -3.92
CA ALA A 122 -10.04 -2.81 -5.36
C ALA A 122 -11.48 -3.20 -5.73
N ASP A 123 -12.13 -4.01 -4.89
CA ASP A 123 -13.56 -4.33 -5.03
C ASP A 123 -14.44 -3.07 -4.91
N ARG A 124 -14.18 -2.20 -3.94
CA ARG A 124 -14.91 -0.92 -3.80
C ARG A 124 -14.70 0.00 -4.99
N VAL A 125 -13.49 0.05 -5.55
CA VAL A 125 -13.19 0.79 -6.79
C VAL A 125 -14.03 0.24 -7.94
N ARG A 126 -14.06 -1.09 -8.11
CA ARG A 126 -14.85 -1.76 -9.14
C ARG A 126 -16.34 -1.46 -9.01
N ARG A 127 -16.90 -1.62 -7.81
CA ARG A 127 -18.32 -1.36 -7.51
C ARG A 127 -18.68 0.12 -7.62
N GLY A 128 -17.80 1.01 -7.20
CA GLY A 128 -18.01 2.45 -7.31
C GLY A 128 -18.18 2.90 -8.76
N ARG A 129 -17.37 2.33 -9.68
CA ARG A 129 -17.45 2.63 -11.13
C ARG A 129 -18.73 2.11 -11.78
N ALA A 130 -19.22 0.95 -11.35
CA ALA A 130 -20.33 0.25 -12.02
C ALA A 130 -21.71 0.54 -11.40
N GLN A 131 -21.77 0.82 -10.09
CA GLN A 131 -23.02 0.78 -9.33
C GLN A 131 -23.36 2.10 -8.65
N VAL A 132 -22.66 3.20 -8.93
CA VAL A 132 -22.90 4.48 -8.25
C VAL A 132 -22.96 5.63 -9.24
N VAL A 133 -24.03 6.42 -9.15
CA VAL A 133 -24.19 7.69 -9.87
C VAL A 133 -23.84 8.83 -8.93
N VAL A 134 -23.04 9.78 -9.41
CA VAL A 134 -22.55 10.89 -8.60
C VAL A 134 -22.82 12.25 -9.25
N GLU A 135 -23.18 13.21 -8.43
CA GLU A 135 -23.49 14.60 -8.81
C GLU A 135 -22.72 15.55 -7.89
N HIS A 136 -22.12 16.59 -8.47
CA HIS A 136 -21.45 17.63 -7.67
C HIS A 136 -22.50 18.56 -7.07
N VAL A 137 -22.35 18.89 -5.78
CA VAL A 137 -23.35 19.66 -5.02
C VAL A 137 -22.83 21.06 -4.68
N ALA A 138 -21.63 21.16 -4.13
CA ALA A 138 -21.10 22.44 -3.64
C ALA A 138 -19.58 22.43 -3.51
N GLY A 139 -18.95 23.61 -3.59
CA GLY A 139 -17.51 23.78 -3.48
C GLY A 139 -16.77 23.58 -4.80
N GLU A 140 -15.45 23.42 -4.71
CA GLU A 140 -14.64 23.14 -5.88
C GLU A 140 -14.84 21.71 -6.36
N PRO A 141 -15.02 21.45 -7.67
CA PRO A 141 -15.27 20.10 -8.17
C PRO A 141 -14.21 19.07 -7.76
N ASP A 142 -12.97 19.49 -7.52
CA ASP A 142 -11.89 18.60 -7.09
C ASP A 142 -11.86 18.33 -5.57
N PHE A 143 -12.48 19.19 -4.74
CA PHE A 143 -12.40 19.17 -3.26
C PHE A 143 -13.72 19.54 -2.55
N GLY A 144 -14.85 19.30 -3.22
CA GLY A 144 -16.17 19.73 -2.79
C GLY A 144 -17.05 18.64 -2.21
N THR A 145 -18.31 19.00 -1.99
CA THR A 145 -19.38 18.08 -1.60
C THR A 145 -20.05 17.48 -2.83
N TRP A 146 -20.29 16.18 -2.76
CA TRP A 146 -20.91 15.36 -3.80
C TRP A 146 -22.10 14.58 -3.24
N SER A 147 -23.06 14.30 -4.11
CA SER A 147 -24.20 13.40 -3.90
C SER A 147 -23.91 12.08 -4.61
N ALA A 148 -24.07 10.94 -3.93
CA ALA A 148 -23.79 9.62 -4.46
C ALA A 148 -24.97 8.67 -4.26
N ARG A 149 -25.52 8.11 -5.34
CA ARG A 149 -26.67 7.20 -5.33
C ARG A 149 -26.26 5.82 -5.82
N SER A 150 -26.49 4.79 -5.00
CA SER A 150 -26.27 3.40 -5.42
C SER A 150 -27.36 2.97 -6.40
N LEU A 151 -26.98 2.32 -7.49
CA LEU A 151 -27.86 1.60 -8.39
C LEU A 151 -28.11 0.21 -7.81
N THR A 152 -29.37 -0.16 -7.65
CA THR A 152 -29.78 -1.53 -7.32
C THR A 152 -30.50 -2.14 -8.52
N PRO A 153 -30.63 -3.48 -8.61
CA PRO A 153 -31.40 -4.13 -9.67
C PRO A 153 -32.85 -3.65 -9.75
N SER A 154 -33.41 -3.16 -8.63
CA SER A 154 -34.77 -2.63 -8.53
C SER A 154 -34.87 -1.12 -8.84
N GLY A 155 -33.78 -0.47 -9.26
CA GLY A 155 -33.70 0.97 -9.53
C GLY A 155 -32.68 1.69 -8.66
N ALA A 156 -32.59 3.02 -8.76
CA ALA A 156 -31.67 3.77 -7.90
C ALA A 156 -32.18 3.78 -6.44
N SER A 157 -31.27 3.66 -5.48
CA SER A 157 -31.58 3.83 -4.06
C SER A 157 -32.23 5.20 -3.83
N LEU A 158 -33.29 5.23 -3.02
CA LEU A 158 -34.15 6.40 -2.84
C LEU A 158 -33.45 7.57 -2.13
N ARG A 159 -32.37 7.34 -1.38
CA ARG A 159 -31.63 8.41 -0.69
C ARG A 159 -30.16 8.46 -1.13
N PRO A 160 -29.68 9.58 -1.67
CA PRO A 160 -28.26 9.76 -1.96
C PRO A 160 -27.45 9.93 -0.67
N TYR A 161 -26.21 9.42 -0.67
CA TYR A 161 -25.22 9.68 0.36
C TYR A 161 -24.46 10.97 0.05
N ARG A 162 -24.07 11.69 1.09
CA ARG A 162 -23.21 12.86 0.98
C ARG A 162 -21.75 12.42 1.08
N VAL A 163 -20.94 12.82 0.11
CA VAL A 163 -19.50 12.56 0.05
C VAL A 163 -18.77 13.90 0.09
N LEU A 164 -17.78 14.03 0.97
CA LEU A 164 -16.91 15.20 1.05
C LEU A 164 -15.51 14.82 0.61
N ILE A 165 -15.04 15.42 -0.48
CA ILE A 165 -13.69 15.19 -1.01
C ILE A 165 -12.77 16.27 -0.43
N ARG A 166 -11.76 15.85 0.32
CA ARG A 166 -10.69 16.72 0.83
C ARG A 166 -9.36 16.47 0.13
N SER A 167 -9.16 15.25 -0.38
CA SER A 167 -7.97 14.88 -1.13
C SER A 167 -8.31 13.94 -2.29
N THR A 168 -7.61 14.13 -3.41
CA THR A 168 -7.74 13.23 -4.59
C THR A 168 -6.70 12.12 -4.62
N SER A 169 -5.75 12.13 -3.68
CA SER A 169 -4.62 11.18 -3.60
C SER A 169 -4.55 10.48 -2.25
N GLU A 170 -4.94 11.15 -1.16
CA GLU A 170 -4.90 10.61 0.19
C GLU A 170 -6.29 10.17 0.66
N ARG A 171 -6.34 9.22 1.59
CA ARG A 171 -7.60 8.67 2.15
C ARG A 171 -8.18 9.55 3.26
N MET A 172 -8.42 10.83 2.96
CA MET A 172 -8.93 11.84 3.90
C MET A 172 -10.37 12.26 3.62
N ASN A 173 -11.07 11.48 2.80
CA ASN A 173 -12.43 11.77 2.35
C ASN A 173 -13.45 11.18 3.31
N THR A 174 -14.66 11.75 3.34
CA THR A 174 -15.73 11.29 4.24
C THR A 174 -16.98 10.97 3.44
N CYS A 175 -17.71 9.92 3.83
CA CYS A 175 -19.01 9.58 3.24
C CYS A 175 -20.04 9.26 4.33
N SER A 176 -21.28 9.71 4.13
CA SER A 176 -22.39 9.46 5.07
C SER A 176 -23.02 8.07 4.93
N CYS A 177 -22.33 7.10 4.32
CA CYS A 177 -22.88 5.77 4.08
C CYS A 177 -22.53 4.79 5.20
N PRO A 178 -23.38 3.78 5.49
CA PRO A 178 -23.11 2.82 6.56
C PRO A 178 -21.80 2.04 6.40
N ASP A 179 -21.43 1.66 5.16
CA ASP A 179 -20.17 0.97 4.86
C ASP A 179 -18.96 1.79 5.32
N PHE A 180 -18.96 3.10 5.09
CA PHE A 180 -17.86 3.97 5.49
C PHE A 180 -17.72 4.09 7.01
N ALA A 181 -18.84 4.12 7.74
CA ALA A 181 -18.83 4.27 9.19
C ALA A 181 -18.23 3.06 9.92
N VAL A 182 -18.32 1.87 9.34
CA VAL A 182 -17.91 0.61 9.99
C VAL A 182 -16.59 0.06 9.43
N ASN A 183 -16.15 0.49 8.24
CA ASN A 183 -14.91 0.00 7.66
C ASN A 183 -13.70 0.81 8.13
N LEU A 184 -12.56 0.14 8.25
CA LEU A 184 -11.28 0.75 8.68
C LEU A 184 -10.36 1.07 7.49
N LEU A 185 -10.91 1.19 6.27
CA LEU A 185 -10.12 1.32 5.04
C LEU A 185 -9.95 2.77 4.60
N GLY A 186 -10.72 3.70 5.19
CA GLY A 186 -10.72 5.11 4.81
C GLY A 186 -11.38 5.38 3.45
N THR A 187 -12.14 4.42 2.91
CA THR A 187 -12.88 4.58 1.65
C THR A 187 -14.13 3.70 1.59
N CYS A 188 -15.04 4.04 0.69
CA CYS A 188 -16.22 3.24 0.36
C CYS A 188 -16.48 3.35 -1.15
N LYS A 189 -17.35 2.50 -1.69
CA LYS A 189 -17.68 2.55 -3.13
C LYS A 189 -18.18 3.93 -3.61
N HIS A 190 -18.80 4.72 -2.72
CA HIS A 190 -19.28 6.07 -3.06
C HIS A 190 -18.15 7.08 -3.22
N ILE A 191 -17.14 7.03 -2.34
CA ILE A 191 -15.92 7.86 -2.45
C ILE A 191 -15.19 7.51 -3.74
N GLU A 192 -15.01 6.22 -4.02
CA GLU A 192 -14.33 5.77 -5.24
C GLU A 192 -15.05 6.20 -6.52
N ALA A 193 -16.39 6.22 -6.51
CA ALA A 193 -17.18 6.72 -7.63
C ALA A 193 -16.93 8.21 -7.90
N VAL A 194 -16.86 9.03 -6.85
CA VAL A 194 -16.58 10.47 -6.95
C VAL A 194 -15.14 10.69 -7.44
N LEU A 195 -14.14 10.02 -6.86
CA LEU A 195 -12.75 10.13 -7.30
C LEU A 195 -12.58 9.73 -8.78
N HIS A 196 -13.27 8.68 -9.21
CA HIS A 196 -13.29 8.29 -10.61
C HIS A 196 -13.90 9.39 -11.52
N ARG A 197 -15.00 10.02 -11.10
CA ARG A 197 -15.64 11.13 -11.83
C ARG A 197 -14.73 12.35 -11.93
N ILE A 198 -14.01 12.69 -10.86
CA ILE A 198 -13.03 13.79 -10.84
C ILE A 198 -11.87 13.48 -11.79
N ALA A 199 -11.27 12.29 -11.69
CA ALA A 199 -10.17 11.87 -12.55
C ALA A 199 -10.53 11.92 -14.05
N LYS A 200 -11.75 11.46 -14.42
CA LYS A 200 -12.26 11.53 -15.79
C LYS A 200 -12.42 12.99 -16.26
N SER A 201 -12.91 13.86 -15.39
CA SER A 201 -13.09 15.29 -15.70
C SER A 201 -11.75 16.00 -15.90
N ARG A 202 -10.74 15.68 -15.07
CA ARG A 202 -9.36 16.18 -15.22
C ARG A 202 -8.73 15.72 -16.53
N ARG A 203 -8.87 14.44 -16.90
CA ARG A 203 -8.37 13.93 -18.19
C ARG A 203 -9.01 14.66 -19.37
N ARG A 204 -10.32 14.95 -19.29
CA ARG A 204 -11.03 15.75 -20.32
C ARG A 204 -10.50 17.18 -20.40
N LYS A 205 -10.35 17.88 -19.26
CA LYS A 205 -9.81 19.25 -19.20
C LYS A 205 -8.38 19.34 -19.75
N ARG A 206 -7.51 18.39 -19.42
CA ARG A 206 -6.13 18.31 -19.94
C ARG A 206 -6.10 18.16 -21.46
N ARG A 207 -6.95 17.30 -22.02
CA ARG A 207 -7.09 17.15 -23.48
C ARG A 207 -7.64 18.39 -24.17
N ALA A 208 -8.48 19.15 -23.47
CA ALA A 208 -9.08 20.38 -23.95
C ALA A 208 -8.21 21.63 -23.71
N GLY A 209 -6.96 21.48 -23.25
CA GLY A 209 -6.04 22.60 -23.05
C GLY A 209 -6.45 23.60 -21.95
N ALA A 210 -7.27 23.21 -20.98
CA ALA A 210 -7.77 24.12 -19.95
C ALA A 210 -6.67 24.46 -18.92
N GLY A 211 -6.45 25.77 -18.71
CA GLY A 211 -5.35 26.39 -17.96
C GLY A 211 -5.38 26.28 -16.42
N GLU A 212 -4.58 27.17 -15.81
CA GLU A 212 -4.06 27.16 -14.42
C GLU A 212 -5.09 26.79 -13.34
N ARG A 213 -4.63 26.06 -12.32
CA ARG A 213 -5.47 25.50 -11.24
C ARG A 213 -5.76 26.56 -10.18
N PRO A 214 -6.99 26.63 -9.62
CA PRO A 214 -7.23 27.47 -8.46
C PRO A 214 -6.42 26.96 -7.26
N ARG A 215 -5.69 27.87 -6.60
CA ARG A 215 -4.98 27.61 -5.35
C ARG A 215 -5.81 28.21 -4.22
N ALA A 216 -6.25 27.37 -3.29
CA ALA A 216 -6.78 27.86 -2.02
C ALA A 216 -5.59 28.24 -1.13
N VAL A 217 -5.56 29.48 -0.63
CA VAL A 217 -4.58 29.94 0.35
C VAL A 217 -5.33 30.16 1.65
N VAL A 218 -4.87 29.53 2.73
CA VAL A 218 -5.40 29.74 4.08
C VAL A 218 -4.43 30.66 4.81
N PHE A 219 -4.92 31.81 5.28
CA PHE A 219 -4.16 32.68 6.16
C PHE A 219 -4.56 32.36 7.60
N VAL A 220 -3.57 31.99 8.42
CA VAL A 220 -3.74 31.89 9.87
C VAL A 220 -3.23 33.20 10.45
N ALA A 221 -4.15 34.04 10.93
CA ALA A 221 -3.77 35.22 11.69
C ALA A 221 -3.60 34.81 13.15
N TRP A 222 -2.40 35.02 13.70
CA TRP A 222 -2.14 34.85 15.12
C TRP A 222 -2.34 36.18 15.83
N ASP A 223 -3.39 36.28 16.64
CA ASP A 223 -3.59 37.39 17.58
C ASP A 223 -3.27 36.90 19.01
N PRO A 224 -2.21 37.45 19.66
CA PRO A 224 -1.85 37.07 21.03
C PRO A 224 -2.90 37.44 22.08
N ALA A 225 -3.92 38.26 21.76
CA ALA A 225 -4.96 38.65 22.71
C ALA A 225 -6.18 37.70 22.76
N THR A 226 -6.47 36.94 21.69
CA THR A 226 -7.72 36.16 21.56
C THR A 226 -7.54 34.68 21.24
N GLY A 227 -6.34 34.22 20.89
CA GLY A 227 -6.10 32.84 20.44
C GLY A 227 -6.51 32.64 18.97
N SER A 228 -5.78 31.77 18.27
CA SER A 228 -5.85 31.59 16.81
C SER A 228 -7.29 31.43 16.25
N GLY A 229 -7.70 32.33 15.36
CA GLY A 229 -8.91 32.23 14.55
C GLY A 229 -8.58 31.93 13.08
N VAL A 230 -9.31 31.01 12.46
CA VAL A 230 -9.22 30.74 11.01
C VAL A 230 -10.33 31.49 10.28
N HIS A 231 -9.96 32.39 9.36
CA HIS A 231 -10.91 33.13 8.52
C HIS A 231 -10.74 32.73 7.05
N GLY A 232 -11.82 32.30 6.40
CA GLY A 232 -11.85 32.07 4.95
C GLY A 232 -12.27 33.35 4.22
N VAL A 233 -11.56 33.73 3.16
CA VAL A 233 -11.92 34.85 2.27
C VAL A 233 -12.32 34.30 0.89
N PRO A 234 -13.35 34.83 0.22
CA PRO A 234 -13.70 34.46 -1.16
C PRO A 234 -12.59 34.86 -2.14
N VAL A 235 -12.39 34.06 -3.19
CA VAL A 235 -11.31 34.17 -4.19
C VAL A 235 -11.46 35.32 -5.21
N ASP A 236 -12.34 36.28 -4.93
CA ASP A 236 -12.80 37.28 -5.91
C ASP A 236 -12.22 38.68 -5.62
N GLY A 237 -10.93 38.77 -5.29
CA GLY A 237 -10.08 39.96 -5.49
C GLY A 237 -10.56 41.35 -5.05
N ARG A 238 -11.62 41.49 -4.26
CA ARG A 238 -12.10 42.77 -3.72
C ARG A 238 -11.78 42.82 -2.23
N GLY A 239 -10.91 43.76 -1.87
CA GLY A 239 -10.46 44.00 -0.50
C GLY A 239 -11.65 44.17 0.44
N VAL A 240 -11.58 43.48 1.57
CA VAL A 240 -12.54 43.59 2.67
C VAL A 240 -12.10 44.71 3.62
N ASP A 241 -12.11 45.95 3.15
CA ASP A 241 -12.17 47.07 4.08
C ASP A 241 -13.62 47.20 4.56
N GLY A 242 -13.88 46.74 5.79
CA GLY A 242 -15.06 47.14 6.56
C GLY A 242 -16.25 46.16 6.63
N ALA A 243 -16.09 44.87 6.36
CA ALA A 243 -17.19 43.90 6.57
C ALA A 243 -17.08 43.21 7.94
N GLU A 244 -18.01 43.52 8.86
CA GLU A 244 -18.20 42.77 10.11
C GLU A 244 -18.37 41.26 9.85
N PRO A 245 -17.65 40.38 10.56
CA PRO A 245 -17.76 38.94 10.36
C PRO A 245 -19.06 38.41 10.98
N ALA A 246 -20.09 38.26 10.15
CA ALA A 246 -21.35 37.63 10.52
C ALA A 246 -21.28 36.10 10.39
N VAL A 247 -20.49 35.40 11.23
CA VAL A 247 -20.79 34.00 11.62
C VAL A 247 -20.21 33.73 13.01
N ARG A 248 -21.05 33.77 14.04
CA ARG A 248 -20.76 33.12 15.33
C ARG A 248 -21.20 31.65 15.21
N CYS A 249 -20.25 30.73 15.09
CA CYS A 249 -20.52 29.32 15.40
C CYS A 249 -20.38 29.12 16.91
N SER A 250 -21.49 28.87 17.60
CA SER A 250 -21.49 28.37 18.97
C SER A 250 -20.87 26.99 18.99
N VAL A 251 -19.83 26.83 19.81
CA VAL A 251 -19.28 25.53 20.16
C VAL A 251 -20.13 25.01 21.31
N ASP A 252 -21.13 24.18 21.02
CA ASP A 252 -21.84 23.47 22.08
C ASP A 252 -20.90 22.39 22.63
N GLN A 253 -20.54 22.56 23.90
CA GLN A 253 -19.72 21.64 24.68
C GLN A 253 -20.57 20.45 25.14
N TYR A 254 -20.05 19.25 24.88
CA TYR A 254 -20.33 17.94 25.50
C TYR A 254 -21.77 17.51 25.82
#